data_AF-A0A418WYT7-F1
#
_entry.id   AF-A0A418WYT7-F1
#
_cell.length_a   1.000
_cell.length_b   1.000
_cell.length_c   1.000
_cell.angle_alpha   90.00
_cell.angle_beta   90.00
_cell.angle_gamma   90.00
#
_symmetry.space_group_name_H-M   'P 1'
#
loop_
_entity.id
_entity.type
_entity.pdbx_description
1 polymer ?
#
loop_
_entity_poly.entity_id
_entity_poly.type
_entity_poly.pdbx_seq_one_letter_code
_entity_poly.pdbx_strand_id
1 'polypeptide(L)'
;MDDDIISSAASALQRLIDEHRKIPQDRDSLDQKFSSFIQQERTKVADSKSILFSTGRVVRLPKRTPSTPSKETTPRLEICRPLPDEVIQGWRGRMRSVNCIGPKEKIEALIEAHARSLDTNIPADADFFQHVASILHMPREQLIHQHTLTPFFNALEGLKLNKPGTKSTRHREAVERHAPFKLGGKHPRYCWQCAQEDLSSMGFSYWRREHQLPGALWCMEHHSLLSTVPRRDAFDQCPHEITDAVIEQRAQEFHPEQTAFLKRYAYIVNEIFEQRPTIDSRAASIVLGKKARIADLRISKLGTRPTVGNRLMELLPRWWLEETIPRVHWIPHKYISSIDGICSPDATRYTTATLSLLAALFYEDEQQAVAEIFNPSCPSPDRAPGAAFWGSWKVFDEYVAQEGVVSHVAERLAIPSSTVSIGLLRQGLPGLGRSSSTILAAHAFLSGQSMADACACNQASIEEVESLIRMSGSKLKAALDKIVRNTRYKSPPSPRVRKKRLPSGLSGI
;
A
#
# COMPACT_ATOMS: atom_id res chain seq x y z
N MET A 1 47.78 -30.52 -19.14
CA MET A 1 48.22 -29.26 -18.49
C MET A 1 47.08 -28.58 -17.73
N ASP A 2 45.80 -28.82 -18.06
CA ASP A 2 44.68 -28.19 -17.35
C ASP A 2 44.19 -28.93 -16.10
N ASP A 3 44.37 -30.26 -16.01
CA ASP A 3 43.94 -31.03 -14.83
C ASP A 3 44.77 -30.72 -13.57
N ASP A 4 46.05 -30.39 -13.72
CA ASP A 4 46.92 -30.00 -12.60
C ASP A 4 46.53 -28.63 -12.02
N ILE A 5 46.00 -27.73 -12.86
CA ILE A 5 45.55 -26.40 -12.43
C ILE A 5 44.24 -26.52 -11.65
N ILE A 6 43.30 -27.35 -12.12
CA ILE A 6 42.02 -27.59 -11.45
C ILE A 6 42.23 -28.33 -10.12
N SER A 7 43.10 -29.33 -10.10
CA SER A 7 43.46 -30.07 -8.87
C SER A 7 44.16 -29.18 -7.83
N SER A 8 45.04 -28.29 -8.31
CA SER A 8 45.72 -27.30 -7.46
C SER A 8 44.74 -26.27 -6.88
N ALA A 9 43.80 -25.77 -7.69
CA ALA A 9 42.77 -24.83 -7.25
C ALA A 9 41.79 -25.46 -6.25
N ALA A 10 41.36 -26.70 -6.49
CA ALA A 10 40.49 -27.44 -5.56
C ALA A 10 41.19 -27.73 -4.23
N SER A 11 42.47 -28.10 -4.26
CA SER A 11 43.29 -28.32 -3.06
C SER A 11 43.59 -27.04 -2.29
N ALA A 12 43.65 -25.89 -2.97
CA ALA A 12 43.78 -24.59 -2.33
C ALA A 12 42.48 -24.15 -1.66
N LEU A 13 41.33 -24.39 -2.31
CA LEU A 13 40.01 -24.08 -1.78
C LEU A 13 39.69 -24.93 -0.53
N GLN A 14 40.03 -26.22 -0.56
CA GLN A 14 39.79 -27.11 0.58
C GLN A 14 40.64 -26.71 1.81
N ARG A 15 41.88 -26.26 1.60
CA ARG A 15 42.74 -25.74 2.66
C ARG A 15 42.18 -24.47 3.30
N LEU A 16 41.63 -23.56 2.50
CA LEU A 16 40.96 -22.34 2.99
C LEU A 16 39.73 -22.67 3.83
N ILE A 17 38.93 -23.67 3.43
CA ILE A 17 37.75 -24.11 4.18
C ILE A 17 38.15 -24.74 5.53
N ASP A 18 39.23 -25.52 5.54
CA ASP A 18 39.72 -26.17 6.76
C ASP A 18 40.40 -25.18 7.73
N GLU A 19 41.05 -24.14 7.21
CA GLU A 19 41.51 -22.99 8.02
C GLU A 19 40.33 -22.19 8.61
N HIS A 20 39.24 -22.05 7.85
CA HIS A 20 38.02 -21.35 8.27
C HIS A 20 37.32 -21.99 9.47
N ARG A 21 37.53 -23.29 9.69
CA ARG A 21 36.94 -24.05 10.81
C ARG A 21 37.73 -23.97 12.12
N LYS A 22 38.95 -23.43 12.12
CA LYS A 22 39.88 -23.54 13.27
C LYS A 22 40.21 -22.25 14.03
N ILE A 23 39.65 -21.08 13.69
CA ILE A 23 40.07 -19.82 14.34
C ILE A 23 38.87 -18.98 14.82
N PRO A 24 38.80 -18.60 16.11
CA PRO A 24 37.89 -17.56 16.58
C PRO A 24 38.49 -16.15 16.40
N GLN A 25 37.65 -15.24 15.89
CA GLN A 25 37.67 -13.77 15.95
C GLN A 25 38.98 -13.03 15.66
N ASP A 26 39.24 -12.80 14.37
CA ASP A 26 39.81 -11.52 13.89
C ASP A 26 39.20 -11.19 12.52
N ARG A 27 38.10 -10.43 12.52
CA ARG A 27 37.34 -10.07 11.31
C ARG A 27 38.10 -9.07 10.42
N ASP A 28 38.92 -8.22 11.00
CA ASP A 28 39.59 -7.14 10.27
C ASP A 28 40.74 -7.68 9.40
N SER A 29 41.39 -8.76 9.85
CA SER A 29 42.40 -9.48 9.04
C SER A 29 41.79 -10.17 7.80
N LEU A 30 40.55 -10.63 7.90
CA LEU A 30 39.84 -11.32 6.81
C LEU A 30 39.36 -10.37 5.72
N ASP A 31 38.83 -9.20 6.09
CA ASP A 31 38.41 -8.20 5.11
C ASP A 31 39.60 -7.63 4.33
N GLN A 32 40.77 -7.50 4.96
CA GLN A 32 42.01 -7.14 4.28
C GLN A 32 42.48 -8.22 3.30
N LYS A 33 42.46 -9.50 3.72
CA LYS A 33 42.84 -10.61 2.84
C LYS A 33 41.89 -10.76 1.66
N PHE A 34 40.59 -10.64 1.88
CA PHE A 34 39.57 -10.71 0.83
C PHE A 34 39.71 -9.54 -0.16
N SER A 35 39.91 -8.32 0.34
CA SER A 35 40.16 -7.15 -0.51
C SER A 35 41.42 -7.30 -1.36
N SER A 36 42.50 -7.86 -0.78
CA SER A 36 43.75 -8.13 -1.52
C SER A 36 43.57 -9.19 -2.62
N PHE A 37 42.77 -10.24 -2.36
CA PHE A 37 42.46 -11.28 -3.35
C PHE A 37 41.65 -10.73 -4.53
N ILE A 38 40.62 -9.90 -4.27
CA ILE A 38 39.84 -9.25 -5.32
C ILE A 38 40.70 -8.29 -6.17
N GLN A 39 41.65 -7.58 -5.55
CA GLN A 39 42.60 -6.72 -6.27
C GLN A 39 43.54 -7.55 -7.18
N GLN A 40 43.97 -8.73 -6.71
CA GLN A 40 44.84 -9.64 -7.45
C GLN A 40 44.13 -10.31 -8.63
N GLU A 41 42.86 -10.68 -8.49
CA GLU A 41 42.07 -11.23 -9.60
C GLU A 41 41.71 -10.16 -10.64
N ARG A 42 41.45 -8.92 -10.22
CA ARG A 42 41.23 -7.78 -11.13
C ARG A 42 42.45 -7.47 -12.00
N THR A 43 43.66 -7.61 -11.46
CA THR A 43 44.91 -7.38 -12.21
C THR A 43 45.18 -8.51 -13.21
N LYS A 44 44.91 -9.78 -12.87
CA LYS A 44 45.00 -10.92 -13.81
C LYS A 44 44.04 -10.78 -15.00
N VAL A 45 42.82 -10.28 -14.77
CA VAL A 45 41.84 -10.04 -15.85
C VAL A 45 42.24 -8.85 -16.73
N ALA A 46 42.89 -7.82 -16.16
CA ALA A 46 43.41 -6.69 -16.92
C ALA A 46 44.60 -7.09 -17.82
N ASP A 47 45.50 -7.93 -17.32
CA ASP A 47 46.64 -8.44 -18.11
C ASP A 47 46.19 -9.36 -19.24
N SER A 48 45.14 -10.17 -19.02
CA SER A 48 44.53 -11.04 -20.05
C SER A 48 43.87 -10.24 -21.18
N LYS A 49 43.35 -9.03 -20.90
CA LYS A 49 42.82 -8.12 -21.93
C LYS A 49 43.93 -7.43 -22.73
N SER A 50 45.14 -7.29 -22.20
CA SER A 50 46.27 -6.70 -22.95
C SER A 50 46.80 -7.63 -24.04
N ILE A 51 46.68 -8.96 -23.86
CA ILE A 51 47.16 -9.97 -24.80
C ILE A 51 46.27 -10.08 -26.06
N LEU A 52 44.99 -9.70 -25.96
CA LEU A 52 44.03 -9.78 -27.08
C LEU A 52 44.07 -8.59 -28.07
N PHE A 53 44.89 -7.58 -27.83
CA PHE A 53 44.96 -6.38 -28.69
C PHE A 53 46.18 -6.33 -29.65
N SER A 54 46.98 -7.39 -29.78
CA SER A 54 48.23 -7.35 -30.57
C SER A 54 48.22 -8.02 -31.96
N THR A 55 47.11 -8.59 -32.45
CA THR A 55 47.06 -9.16 -33.81
C THR A 55 46.17 -8.38 -34.76
N GLY A 56 46.74 -7.35 -35.38
CA GLY A 56 46.11 -6.57 -36.44
C GLY A 56 45.94 -7.35 -37.76
N ARG A 57 44.85 -8.13 -37.88
CA ARG A 57 44.37 -8.65 -39.16
C ARG A 57 42.96 -8.12 -39.46
N VAL A 58 42.89 -7.12 -40.31
CA VAL A 58 41.63 -6.61 -40.88
C VAL A 58 41.12 -7.62 -41.91
N VAL A 59 40.18 -8.47 -41.52
CA VAL A 59 39.43 -9.32 -42.44
C VAL A 59 38.33 -8.46 -43.08
N ARG A 60 38.46 -8.13 -44.36
CA ARG A 60 37.39 -7.48 -45.14
C ARG A 60 36.26 -8.47 -45.35
N LEU A 61 35.12 -8.22 -44.71
CA LEU A 61 33.88 -8.94 -44.99
C LEU A 61 33.41 -8.68 -46.43
N PRO A 62 32.92 -9.71 -47.15
CA PRO A 62 32.45 -9.56 -48.53
C PRO A 62 31.19 -8.69 -48.58
N LYS A 63 31.15 -7.76 -49.54
CA LYS A 63 29.97 -6.94 -49.86
C LYS A 63 28.80 -7.86 -50.24
N ARG A 64 27.76 -7.89 -49.41
CA ARG A 64 26.48 -8.53 -49.74
C ARG A 64 25.83 -7.80 -50.91
N THR A 65 25.57 -8.53 -51.98
CA THR A 65 24.66 -8.13 -53.06
C THR A 65 23.21 -8.09 -52.54
N PRO A 66 22.39 -7.13 -52.99
CA PRO A 66 21.00 -7.02 -52.56
C PRO A 66 20.18 -8.17 -53.17
N SER A 67 19.79 -9.14 -52.35
CA SER A 67 18.83 -10.18 -52.71
C SER A 67 17.41 -9.60 -52.69
N THR A 68 16.63 -9.96 -53.71
CA THR A 68 15.20 -9.69 -53.88
C THR A 68 14.37 -9.99 -52.61
N PRO A 69 13.34 -9.20 -52.29
CA PRO A 69 12.54 -9.39 -51.08
C PRO A 69 11.69 -10.66 -51.23
N SER A 70 12.14 -11.74 -50.62
CA SER A 70 11.33 -12.93 -50.37
C SER A 70 10.13 -12.54 -49.51
N LYS A 71 8.93 -13.02 -49.87
CA LYS A 71 7.68 -12.89 -49.11
C LYS A 71 7.96 -12.95 -47.61
N GLU A 72 7.77 -11.81 -46.92
CA GLU A 72 7.99 -11.68 -45.48
C GLU A 72 7.16 -12.73 -44.75
N THR A 73 7.83 -13.80 -44.32
CA THR A 73 7.28 -14.76 -43.39
C THR A 73 7.16 -14.02 -42.07
N THR A 74 5.94 -13.85 -41.56
CA THR A 74 5.71 -13.20 -40.28
C THR A 74 6.65 -13.83 -39.24
N PRO A 75 7.45 -13.03 -38.52
CA PRO A 75 8.44 -13.57 -37.60
C PRO A 75 7.75 -14.44 -36.56
N ARG A 76 8.19 -15.69 -36.44
CA ARG A 76 7.67 -16.64 -35.45
C ARG A 76 8.02 -16.10 -34.06
N LEU A 77 7.01 -15.90 -33.22
CA LEU A 77 7.19 -15.49 -31.83
C LEU A 77 7.57 -16.71 -30.98
N GLU A 78 8.78 -16.70 -30.43
CA GLU A 78 9.21 -17.68 -29.45
C GLU A 78 8.75 -17.24 -28.05
N ILE A 79 7.97 -18.10 -27.38
CA ILE A 79 7.34 -17.80 -26.09
C ILE A 79 8.15 -18.47 -24.98
N CYS A 80 8.72 -17.68 -24.09
CA CYS A 80 9.35 -18.20 -22.87
C CYS A 80 8.36 -18.21 -21.70
N ARG A 81 8.45 -19.24 -20.84
CA ARG A 81 7.61 -19.32 -19.63
C ARG A 81 8.12 -18.33 -18.57
N PRO A 82 7.22 -17.61 -17.88
CA PRO A 82 7.56 -16.85 -16.68
C PRO A 82 8.12 -17.76 -15.59
N LEU A 83 9.10 -17.27 -14.83
CA LEU A 83 9.63 -17.97 -13.65
C LEU A 83 8.82 -17.64 -12.38
N PRO A 84 8.80 -18.51 -11.34
CA PRO A 84 7.89 -18.39 -10.20
C PRO A 84 7.86 -17.03 -9.50
N ASP A 85 9.00 -16.36 -9.34
CA ASP A 85 9.09 -15.01 -8.76
C ASP A 85 9.44 -13.92 -9.78
N GLU A 86 9.28 -14.19 -11.08
CA GLU A 86 9.60 -13.20 -12.10
C GLU A 86 8.52 -12.12 -12.19
N VAL A 87 8.94 -10.86 -12.10
CA VAL A 87 8.08 -9.71 -12.33
C VAL A 87 7.79 -9.55 -13.83
N ILE A 88 6.55 -9.26 -14.20
CA ILE A 88 6.08 -9.28 -15.60
C ILE A 88 6.87 -8.31 -16.51
N GLN A 89 7.38 -7.20 -15.96
CA GLN A 89 8.24 -6.27 -16.67
C GLN A 89 9.56 -6.94 -17.08
N GLY A 90 10.15 -7.75 -16.20
CA GLY A 90 11.37 -8.52 -16.49
C GLY A 90 11.12 -9.63 -17.50
N TRP A 91 10.01 -10.38 -17.35
CA TRP A 91 9.60 -11.38 -18.34
C TRP A 91 9.45 -10.76 -19.74
N ARG A 92 8.84 -9.58 -19.81
CA ARG A 92 8.71 -8.82 -21.07
C ARG A 92 10.06 -8.45 -21.69
N GLY A 93 11.04 -8.07 -20.87
CA GLY A 93 12.41 -7.86 -21.34
C GLY A 93 13.02 -9.13 -21.92
N ARG A 94 12.88 -10.26 -21.22
CA ARG A 94 13.33 -11.57 -21.73
C ARG A 94 12.65 -11.98 -23.02
N MET A 95 11.34 -11.75 -23.17
CA MET A 95 10.64 -11.98 -24.43
C MET A 95 11.27 -11.19 -25.59
N ARG A 96 11.76 -9.98 -25.34
CA ARG A 96 12.49 -9.21 -26.35
C ARG A 96 13.83 -9.83 -26.68
N SER A 97 14.61 -10.19 -25.67
CA SER A 97 15.94 -10.77 -25.85
C SER A 97 15.88 -12.10 -26.61
N VAL A 98 14.97 -13.00 -26.24
CA VAL A 98 14.77 -14.30 -26.89
C VAL A 98 14.38 -14.16 -28.36
N ASN A 99 13.59 -13.13 -28.70
CA ASN A 99 13.14 -12.88 -30.07
C ASN A 99 14.06 -11.92 -30.85
N CYS A 100 15.17 -11.46 -30.25
CA CYS A 100 16.08 -10.46 -30.84
C CYS A 100 15.37 -9.16 -31.27
N ILE A 101 14.37 -8.72 -30.49
CA ILE A 101 13.56 -7.54 -30.80
C ILE A 101 14.02 -6.32 -30.00
N GLY A 102 14.55 -5.33 -30.73
CA GLY A 102 14.94 -4.05 -30.16
C GLY A 102 13.74 -3.30 -29.56
N PRO A 103 12.80 -2.74 -30.33
CA PRO A 103 11.73 -1.91 -29.78
C PRO A 103 10.70 -2.67 -28.93
N LYS A 104 10.39 -2.10 -27.76
CA LYS A 104 9.45 -2.64 -26.78
C LYS A 104 8.00 -2.72 -27.29
N GLU A 105 7.64 -1.87 -28.24
CA GLU A 105 6.32 -1.80 -28.88
C GLU A 105 6.17 -2.92 -29.91
N LYS A 106 7.26 -3.31 -30.58
CA LYS A 106 7.24 -4.39 -31.58
C LYS A 106 6.94 -5.75 -30.94
N ILE A 107 7.55 -6.05 -29.79
CA ILE A 107 7.26 -7.30 -29.08
C ILE A 107 5.80 -7.36 -28.60
N GLU A 108 5.23 -6.24 -28.13
CA GLU A 108 3.83 -6.18 -27.71
C GLU A 108 2.88 -6.41 -28.87
N ALA A 109 3.15 -5.79 -30.02
CA ALA A 109 2.37 -6.00 -31.24
C ALA A 109 2.42 -7.46 -31.71
N LEU A 110 3.58 -8.13 -31.59
CA LEU A 110 3.68 -9.56 -31.91
C LEU A 110 2.94 -10.44 -30.90
N ILE A 111 3.03 -10.14 -29.60
CA ILE A 111 2.28 -10.84 -28.56
C ILE A 111 0.78 -10.71 -28.82
N GLU A 112 0.30 -9.50 -29.12
CA GLU A 112 -1.10 -9.26 -29.47
C GLU A 112 -1.52 -10.04 -30.73
N ALA A 113 -0.76 -9.92 -31.82
CA ALA A 113 -1.07 -10.61 -33.07
C ALA A 113 -1.10 -12.13 -32.88
N HIS A 114 -0.15 -12.68 -32.11
CA HIS A 114 -0.10 -14.10 -31.80
C HIS A 114 -1.27 -14.54 -30.92
N ALA A 115 -1.59 -13.79 -29.86
CA ALA A 115 -2.73 -14.06 -28.98
C ALA A 115 -4.06 -14.09 -29.76
N ARG A 116 -4.29 -13.11 -30.66
CA ARG A 116 -5.49 -13.06 -31.49
C ARG A 116 -5.55 -14.18 -32.53
N SER A 117 -4.40 -14.70 -32.95
CA SER A 117 -4.36 -15.88 -33.84
C SER A 117 -4.69 -17.18 -33.11
N LEU A 118 -4.44 -17.25 -31.80
CA LEU A 118 -4.78 -18.39 -30.95
C LEU A 118 -6.24 -18.34 -30.47
N ASP A 119 -6.76 -17.15 -30.16
CA ASP A 119 -8.13 -16.94 -29.70
C ASP A 119 -8.76 -15.72 -30.38
N THR A 120 -9.69 -16.00 -31.29
CA THR A 120 -10.43 -14.98 -32.04
C THR A 120 -11.46 -14.22 -31.19
N ASN A 121 -11.75 -14.68 -29.98
CA ASN A 121 -12.72 -14.04 -29.08
C ASN A 121 -12.11 -12.96 -28.18
N ILE A 122 -10.79 -12.75 -28.25
CA ILE A 122 -10.12 -11.69 -27.49
C ILE A 122 -10.71 -10.33 -27.90
N PRO A 123 -11.27 -9.54 -26.95
CA PRO A 123 -11.84 -8.23 -27.24
C PRO A 123 -10.88 -7.30 -27.97
N ALA A 124 -11.40 -6.38 -28.78
CA ALA A 124 -10.56 -5.44 -29.52
C ALA A 124 -9.77 -4.51 -28.57
N ASP A 125 -10.35 -4.19 -27.42
CA ASP A 125 -9.80 -3.34 -26.36
C ASP A 125 -9.08 -4.12 -25.24
N ALA A 126 -8.78 -5.41 -25.48
CA ALA A 126 -8.05 -6.25 -24.54
C ALA A 126 -6.69 -5.62 -24.16
N ASP A 127 -6.33 -5.73 -22.88
CA ASP A 127 -5.06 -5.22 -22.38
C ASP A 127 -3.91 -6.21 -22.60
N PHE A 128 -2.69 -5.75 -22.32
CA PHE A 128 -1.48 -6.57 -22.41
C PHE A 128 -1.59 -7.87 -21.62
N PHE A 129 -2.18 -7.85 -20.43
CA PHE A 129 -2.30 -9.05 -19.58
C PHE A 129 -3.23 -10.08 -20.18
N GLN A 130 -4.31 -9.66 -20.84
CA GLN A 130 -5.20 -10.58 -21.55
C GLN A 130 -4.48 -11.26 -22.72
N HIS A 131 -3.66 -10.53 -23.48
CA HIS A 131 -2.85 -11.12 -24.55
C HIS A 131 -1.82 -12.12 -24.00
N VAL A 132 -1.10 -11.74 -22.94
CA VAL A 132 -0.10 -12.62 -22.31
C VAL A 132 -0.75 -13.87 -21.70
N ALA A 133 -1.90 -13.72 -21.04
CA ALA A 133 -2.69 -14.82 -20.50
C ALA A 133 -3.06 -15.84 -21.58
N SER A 134 -3.51 -15.35 -22.75
CA SER A 134 -3.86 -16.21 -23.90
C SER A 134 -2.66 -17.01 -24.40
N ILE A 135 -1.51 -16.36 -24.66
CA ILE A 135 -0.33 -17.07 -25.21
C ILE A 135 0.33 -18.02 -24.20
N LEU A 136 0.20 -17.75 -22.89
CA LEU A 136 0.73 -18.61 -21.84
C LEU A 136 -0.25 -19.72 -21.43
N HIS A 137 -1.48 -19.71 -21.97
CA HIS A 137 -2.58 -20.58 -21.55
C HIS A 137 -2.79 -20.54 -20.03
N MET A 138 -2.72 -19.33 -19.45
CA MET A 138 -2.85 -19.08 -18.02
C MET A 138 -3.99 -18.08 -17.80
N PRO A 139 -4.87 -18.26 -16.78
CA PRO A 139 -5.87 -17.26 -16.44
C PRO A 139 -5.26 -15.89 -16.18
N ARG A 140 -5.90 -14.81 -16.67
CA ARG A 140 -5.41 -13.43 -16.51
C ARG A 140 -5.21 -13.06 -15.04
N GLU A 141 -6.13 -13.47 -14.19
CA GLU A 141 -6.06 -13.25 -12.74
C GLU A 141 -4.84 -13.96 -12.16
N GLN A 142 -4.59 -15.21 -12.55
CA GLN A 142 -3.42 -15.97 -12.10
C GLN A 142 -2.11 -15.27 -12.53
N LEU A 143 -2.02 -14.80 -13.78
CA LEU A 143 -0.87 -14.04 -14.28
C LEU A 143 -0.63 -12.78 -13.45
N ILE A 144 -1.68 -12.00 -13.17
CA ILE A 144 -1.58 -10.78 -12.34
C ILE A 144 -1.14 -11.15 -10.91
N HIS A 145 -1.73 -12.20 -10.33
CA HIS A 145 -1.38 -12.63 -8.97
C HIS A 145 0.04 -13.18 -8.85
N GLN A 146 0.54 -13.89 -9.87
CA GLN A 146 1.84 -14.56 -9.82
C GLN A 146 2.99 -13.69 -10.33
N HIS A 147 2.75 -12.73 -11.23
CA HIS A 147 3.84 -11.98 -11.89
C HIS A 147 3.80 -10.47 -11.66
N THR A 148 3.01 -9.99 -10.70
CA THR A 148 2.93 -8.56 -10.36
C THR A 148 2.91 -8.31 -8.86
N LEU A 149 3.00 -7.04 -8.45
CA LEU A 149 2.85 -6.63 -7.05
C LEU A 149 1.38 -6.30 -6.67
N THR A 150 0.42 -6.58 -7.55
CA THR A 150 -1.01 -6.33 -7.27
C THR A 150 -1.50 -6.99 -5.98
N PRO A 151 -1.16 -8.25 -5.65
CA PRO A 151 -1.60 -8.87 -4.40
C PRO A 151 -1.21 -8.06 -3.16
N PHE A 152 0.02 -7.56 -3.12
CA PHE A 152 0.49 -6.71 -2.03
C PHE A 152 -0.29 -5.38 -1.98
N PHE A 153 -0.44 -4.68 -3.10
CA PHE A 153 -1.12 -3.38 -3.12
C PHE A 153 -2.62 -3.45 -2.84
N ASN A 154 -3.24 -4.62 -3.03
CA ASN A 154 -4.66 -4.87 -2.83
C ASN A 154 -4.98 -5.69 -1.58
N ALA A 155 -3.99 -6.00 -0.73
CA ALA A 155 -4.19 -6.81 0.48
C ALA A 155 -5.19 -6.20 1.48
N LEU A 156 -5.45 -4.89 1.43
CA LEU A 156 -6.36 -4.20 2.35
C LEU A 156 -7.82 -4.19 1.86
N GLU A 157 -8.73 -4.73 2.66
CA GLU A 157 -10.18 -4.67 2.47
C GLU A 157 -10.85 -3.59 3.35
N GLY A 158 -12.02 -3.11 2.98
CA GLY A 158 -12.86 -2.25 3.82
C GLY A 158 -12.47 -0.77 3.82
N LEU A 159 -11.36 -0.42 3.16
CA LEU A 159 -11.03 0.98 2.90
C LEU A 159 -12.10 1.60 2.02
N LYS A 160 -12.74 2.67 2.51
CA LYS A 160 -13.67 3.46 1.72
C LYS A 160 -12.90 4.05 0.54
N LEU A 161 -13.05 3.44 -0.64
CA LEU A 161 -12.70 4.08 -1.91
C LEU A 161 -13.25 5.50 -1.86
N ASN A 162 -12.45 6.49 -2.27
CA ASN A 162 -12.80 7.91 -2.23
C ASN A 162 -14.30 8.12 -2.46
N LYS A 163 -14.94 8.98 -1.65
CA LYS A 163 -16.33 9.44 -1.89
C LYS A 163 -16.51 9.59 -3.40
N PRO A 164 -17.56 8.99 -3.99
CA PRO A 164 -17.78 9.02 -5.43
C PRO A 164 -18.06 10.45 -5.87
N GLY A 165 -17.00 11.23 -6.08
CA GLY A 165 -16.94 12.04 -7.27
C GLY A 165 -16.81 11.04 -8.40
N THR A 166 -17.67 11.13 -9.40
CA THR A 166 -17.65 10.33 -10.63
C THR A 166 -16.29 10.48 -11.31
N LYS A 167 -15.28 9.74 -10.84
CA LYS A 167 -14.13 9.40 -11.65
C LYS A 167 -14.73 8.73 -12.87
N SER A 168 -14.46 9.29 -14.05
CA SER A 168 -14.98 8.73 -15.29
C SER A 168 -14.62 7.25 -15.38
N THR A 169 -15.47 6.44 -16.01
CA THR A 169 -15.21 5.02 -16.26
C THR A 169 -13.81 4.82 -16.86
N ARG A 170 -13.45 5.70 -17.81
CA ARG A 170 -12.12 5.78 -18.42
C ARG A 170 -10.96 5.94 -17.43
N HIS A 171 -11.12 6.71 -16.36
CA HIS A 171 -10.08 6.83 -15.33
C HIS A 171 -9.94 5.55 -14.50
N ARG A 172 -11.06 4.86 -14.21
CA ARG A 172 -11.02 3.57 -13.52
C ARG A 172 -10.33 2.51 -14.38
N GLU A 173 -10.74 2.37 -15.63
CA GLU A 173 -10.14 1.45 -16.60
C GLU A 173 -8.65 1.74 -16.80
N ALA A 174 -8.23 3.01 -16.84
CA ALA A 174 -6.81 3.36 -16.92
C ALA A 174 -6.04 2.94 -15.67
N VAL A 175 -6.61 3.15 -14.47
CA VAL A 175 -5.99 2.69 -13.21
C VAL A 175 -5.89 1.17 -13.19
N GLU A 176 -6.94 0.45 -13.58
CA GLU A 176 -6.97 -1.02 -13.62
C GLU A 176 -5.95 -1.58 -14.62
N ARG A 177 -5.76 -0.95 -15.77
CA ARG A 177 -4.73 -1.35 -16.76
C ARG A 177 -3.30 -1.08 -16.30
N HIS A 178 -3.06 -0.03 -15.53
CA HIS A 178 -1.71 0.35 -15.11
C HIS A 178 -1.31 -0.16 -13.71
N ALA A 179 -2.28 -0.48 -12.85
CA ALA A 179 -2.01 -0.98 -11.50
C ALA A 179 -1.12 -2.24 -11.45
N PRO A 180 -1.26 -3.22 -12.36
CA PRO A 180 -0.39 -4.40 -12.38
C PRO A 180 1.08 -4.08 -12.72
N PHE A 181 1.36 -2.97 -13.39
CA PHE A 181 2.73 -2.53 -13.68
C PHE A 181 3.34 -1.68 -12.55
N LYS A 182 2.61 -1.45 -11.46
CA LYS A 182 3.09 -0.64 -10.35
C LYS A 182 4.20 -1.39 -9.60
N LEU A 183 5.32 -0.71 -9.43
CA LEU A 183 6.45 -1.14 -8.61
C LEU A 183 6.40 -0.46 -7.24
N GLY A 184 7.10 -1.02 -6.26
CA GLY A 184 7.24 -0.43 -4.94
C GLY A 184 8.25 0.73 -4.87
N GLY A 185 9.22 0.76 -5.79
CA GLY A 185 10.21 1.83 -5.91
C GLY A 185 10.17 2.52 -7.28
N LYS A 186 10.90 3.63 -7.40
CA LYS A 186 11.07 4.37 -8.66
C LYS A 186 11.96 3.63 -9.66
N HIS A 187 12.94 2.89 -9.14
CA HIS A 187 14.01 2.27 -9.88
C HIS A 187 14.00 0.76 -9.62
N PRO A 188 14.27 -0.09 -10.63
CA PRO A 188 14.35 -1.53 -10.45
C PRO A 188 15.51 -1.89 -9.54
N ARG A 189 15.31 -2.92 -8.71
CA ARG A 189 16.33 -3.41 -7.79
C ARG A 189 16.59 -4.90 -8.01
N TYR A 190 17.80 -5.36 -7.75
CA TYR A 190 18.12 -6.77 -7.79
C TYR A 190 19.26 -7.12 -6.82
N CYS A 191 19.33 -8.40 -6.45
CA CYS A 191 20.44 -8.96 -5.71
C CYS A 191 21.48 -9.55 -6.68
N TRP A 192 22.75 -9.18 -6.52
CA TRP A 192 23.84 -9.72 -7.34
C TRP A 192 24.00 -11.23 -7.15
N GLN A 193 23.85 -11.74 -5.92
CA GLN A 193 23.98 -13.16 -5.63
C GLN A 193 22.86 -13.97 -6.29
N CYS A 194 21.59 -13.55 -6.17
CA CYS A 194 20.49 -14.14 -6.94
C CYS A 194 20.79 -14.18 -8.44
N ALA A 195 21.30 -13.08 -9.01
CA ALA A 195 21.59 -13.01 -10.43
C ALA A 195 22.70 -13.97 -10.87
N GLN A 196 23.73 -14.16 -10.03
CA GLN A 196 24.80 -15.13 -10.27
C GLN A 196 24.32 -16.57 -10.15
N GLU A 197 23.49 -16.87 -9.14
CA GLU A 197 22.89 -18.20 -8.96
C GLU A 197 21.99 -18.57 -10.15
N ASP A 198 21.14 -17.63 -10.58
CA ASP A 198 20.30 -17.83 -11.78
C ASP A 198 21.17 -18.07 -13.02
N LEU A 199 22.22 -17.26 -13.23
CA LEU A 199 23.12 -17.38 -14.36
C LEU A 199 23.84 -18.73 -14.37
N SER A 200 24.29 -19.19 -13.21
CA SER A 200 24.97 -20.48 -13.07
C SER A 200 24.04 -21.68 -13.31
N SER A 201 22.76 -21.56 -12.95
CA SER A 201 21.80 -22.66 -13.00
C SER A 201 21.03 -22.74 -14.32
N MET A 202 20.65 -21.59 -14.88
CA MET A 202 19.77 -21.49 -16.05
C MET A 202 20.44 -20.82 -17.27
N GLY A 203 21.62 -20.23 -17.10
CA GLY A 203 22.32 -19.48 -18.16
C GLY A 203 21.81 -18.05 -18.37
N PHE A 204 20.86 -17.60 -17.54
CA PHE A 204 20.38 -16.21 -17.53
C PHE A 204 19.80 -15.88 -16.16
N SER A 205 19.65 -14.59 -15.85
CA SER A 205 19.03 -14.11 -14.60
C SER A 205 17.73 -13.38 -14.85
N TYR A 206 16.89 -13.23 -13.82
CA TYR A 206 15.59 -12.58 -13.95
C TYR A 206 15.26 -11.63 -12.80
N TRP A 207 14.36 -10.69 -13.07
CA TRP A 207 13.92 -9.69 -12.10
C TRP A 207 12.90 -10.29 -11.13
N ARG A 208 13.31 -10.44 -9.86
CA ARG A 208 12.45 -10.93 -8.77
C ARG A 208 11.42 -9.90 -8.33
N ARG A 209 10.21 -10.33 -8.00
CA ARG A 209 9.14 -9.45 -7.49
C ARG A 209 9.45 -8.97 -6.09
N GLU A 210 10.00 -9.82 -5.24
CA GLU A 210 10.35 -9.49 -3.85
C GLU A 210 11.26 -8.25 -3.78
N HIS A 211 12.22 -8.14 -4.70
CA HIS A 211 13.14 -7.00 -4.78
C HIS A 211 12.46 -5.69 -5.19
N GLN A 212 11.26 -5.78 -5.79
CA GLN A 212 10.50 -4.61 -6.23
C GLN A 212 9.49 -4.12 -5.19
N LEU A 213 9.40 -4.77 -4.03
CA LEU A 213 8.48 -4.37 -2.95
C LEU A 213 8.83 -2.97 -2.41
N PRO A 214 7.84 -2.18 -1.93
CA PRO A 214 8.11 -0.85 -1.39
C PRO A 214 9.10 -0.91 -0.24
N GLY A 215 10.09 -0.02 -0.25
CA GLY A 215 11.10 0.06 0.82
C GLY A 215 12.08 -1.12 0.91
N ALA A 216 12.01 -2.11 0.02
CA ALA A 216 12.93 -3.25 0.01
C ALA A 216 14.36 -2.79 -0.28
N LEU A 217 15.24 -2.95 0.71
CA LEU A 217 16.66 -2.60 0.62
C LEU A 217 17.58 -3.82 0.70
N TRP A 218 17.10 -4.95 1.22
CA TRP A 218 17.86 -6.20 1.33
C TRP A 218 17.16 -7.33 0.58
N CYS A 219 17.96 -8.26 0.07
CA CYS A 219 17.48 -9.56 -0.36
C CYS A 219 17.12 -10.40 0.88
N MET A 220 15.97 -11.07 0.86
CA MET A 220 15.56 -11.95 1.96
C MET A 220 16.32 -13.28 1.92
N GLU A 221 16.72 -13.75 0.74
CA GLU A 221 17.49 -14.99 0.56
C GLU A 221 18.96 -14.81 0.97
N HIS A 222 19.63 -13.77 0.47
CA HIS A 222 21.07 -13.56 0.69
C HIS A 222 21.43 -12.58 1.80
N HIS A 223 20.44 -11.86 2.35
CA HIS A 223 20.64 -10.81 3.36
C HIS A 223 21.60 -9.68 2.96
N SER A 224 21.88 -9.53 1.66
CA SER A 224 22.73 -8.49 1.09
C SER A 224 21.89 -7.27 0.67
N LEU A 225 22.53 -6.09 0.60
CA LEU A 225 21.89 -4.90 0.03
C LEU A 225 21.56 -5.13 -1.46
N LEU A 226 20.41 -4.60 -1.87
CA LEU A 226 19.98 -4.63 -3.27
C LEU A 226 20.66 -3.53 -4.07
N SER A 227 21.08 -3.88 -5.29
CA SER A 227 21.58 -2.95 -6.28
C SER A 227 20.40 -2.30 -7.00
N THR A 228 20.40 -0.97 -7.11
CA THR A 228 19.37 -0.17 -7.77
C THR A 228 19.84 0.30 -9.14
N VAL A 229 18.98 0.21 -10.15
CA VAL A 229 19.32 0.61 -11.52
C VAL A 229 18.63 1.93 -11.88
N PRO A 230 19.36 3.04 -12.09
CA PRO A 230 18.79 4.39 -12.17
C PRO A 230 18.10 4.73 -13.50
N ARG A 231 17.57 3.72 -14.21
CA ARG A 231 16.96 3.84 -15.55
C ARG A 231 15.70 2.98 -15.65
N ARG A 232 14.69 3.47 -16.39
CA ARG A 232 13.33 2.86 -16.44
C ARG A 232 13.25 1.63 -17.33
N ASP A 233 14.13 1.56 -18.32
CA ASP A 233 14.32 0.50 -19.30
C ASP A 233 15.29 -0.59 -18.80
N ALA A 234 15.61 -0.63 -17.50
CA ALA A 234 16.45 -1.69 -16.92
C ALA A 234 15.81 -3.08 -17.07
N PHE A 235 14.48 -3.17 -17.02
CA PHE A 235 13.77 -4.44 -17.23
C PHE A 235 13.94 -5.02 -18.63
N ASP A 236 14.46 -4.25 -19.58
CA ASP A 236 14.69 -4.72 -20.95
C ASP A 236 15.92 -5.62 -21.07
N GLN A 237 16.71 -5.75 -20.01
CA GLN A 237 17.90 -6.57 -19.90
C GLN A 237 17.78 -7.51 -18.70
N CYS A 238 18.51 -8.61 -18.72
CA CYS A 238 18.61 -9.50 -17.57
C CYS A 238 19.50 -8.83 -16.50
N PRO A 239 19.22 -9.03 -15.19
CA PRO A 239 20.01 -8.41 -14.12
C PRO A 239 21.54 -8.61 -14.21
N HIS A 240 22.02 -9.76 -14.66
CA HIS A 240 23.46 -10.05 -14.81
C HIS A 240 24.14 -9.23 -15.93
N GLU A 241 23.37 -8.67 -16.87
CA GLU A 241 23.86 -7.81 -17.95
C GLU A 241 23.99 -6.34 -17.50
N ILE A 242 23.41 -5.98 -16.35
CA ILE A 242 23.44 -4.62 -15.83
C ILE A 242 24.82 -4.28 -15.28
N THR A 243 25.41 -3.22 -15.80
CA THR A 243 26.75 -2.74 -15.40
C THR A 243 26.74 -1.41 -14.65
N ASP A 244 25.64 -0.66 -14.70
CA ASP A 244 25.49 0.67 -14.12
C ASP A 244 24.66 0.67 -12.82
N ALA A 245 24.53 -0.48 -12.17
CA ALA A 245 23.79 -0.60 -10.93
C ALA A 245 24.52 0.09 -9.77
N VAL A 246 23.76 0.77 -8.91
CA VAL A 246 24.27 1.51 -7.76
C VAL A 246 23.73 0.87 -6.48
N ILE A 247 24.62 0.57 -5.54
CA ILE A 247 24.23 0.16 -4.18
C ILE A 247 23.93 1.44 -3.40
N GLU A 248 22.80 1.47 -2.68
CA GLU A 248 22.46 2.59 -1.80
C GLU A 248 23.41 2.62 -0.61
N GLN A 249 24.51 3.37 -0.75
CA GLN A 249 25.57 3.46 0.26
C GLN A 249 25.03 3.96 1.60
N ARG A 250 24.03 4.84 1.61
CA ARG A 250 23.40 5.35 2.84
C ARG A 250 22.76 4.25 3.69
N ALA A 251 22.42 3.10 3.09
CA ALA A 251 21.86 1.97 3.81
C ALA A 251 22.93 1.18 4.60
N GLN A 252 24.22 1.37 4.31
CA GLN A 252 25.32 0.78 5.08
C GLN A 252 25.55 1.54 6.40
N GLU A 253 25.16 2.81 6.46
CA GLU A 253 25.36 3.70 7.61
C GLU A 253 24.23 3.57 8.66
N PHE A 254 23.29 2.65 8.47
CA PHE A 254 22.18 2.50 9.41
C PHE A 254 22.65 2.00 10.77
N HIS A 255 22.09 2.63 11.81
CA HIS A 255 22.24 2.15 13.17
C HIS A 255 21.63 0.75 13.31
N PRO A 256 22.17 -0.15 14.17
CA PRO A 256 21.62 -1.50 14.34
C PRO A 256 20.11 -1.56 14.60
N GLU A 257 19.58 -0.59 15.34
CA GLU A 257 18.13 -0.47 15.59
C GLU A 257 17.33 -0.20 14.30
N GLN A 258 17.84 0.66 13.41
CA GLN A 258 17.22 0.95 12.12
C GLN A 258 17.28 -0.27 11.20
N THR A 259 18.42 -0.96 11.17
CA THR A 259 18.57 -2.19 10.39
C THR A 259 17.62 -3.28 10.88
N ALA A 260 17.49 -3.46 12.20
CA ALA A 260 16.55 -4.40 12.78
C ALA A 260 15.10 -4.05 12.41
N PHE A 261 14.71 -2.78 12.54
CA PHE A 261 13.39 -2.30 12.11
C PHE A 261 13.13 -2.59 10.62
N LEU A 262 14.08 -2.25 9.75
CA LEU A 262 13.91 -2.38 8.30
C LEU A 262 13.87 -3.85 7.86
N LYS A 263 14.59 -4.75 8.54
CA LYS A 263 14.48 -6.20 8.34
C LYS A 263 13.11 -6.72 8.75
N ARG A 264 12.58 -6.30 9.90
CA ARG A 264 11.19 -6.64 10.31
C ARG A 264 10.17 -6.13 9.30
N TYR A 265 10.34 -4.89 8.84
CA TYR A 265 9.50 -4.32 7.79
C TYR A 265 9.54 -5.15 6.50
N ALA A 266 10.74 -5.50 6.02
CA ALA A 266 10.92 -6.31 4.82
C ALA A 266 10.25 -7.68 4.95
N TYR A 267 10.40 -8.35 6.10
CA TYR A 267 9.73 -9.61 6.39
C TYR A 267 8.21 -9.47 6.33
N ILE A 268 7.62 -8.51 7.02
CA ILE A 268 6.16 -8.31 7.07
C ILE A 268 5.61 -8.03 5.65
N VAL A 269 6.30 -7.19 4.88
CA VAL A 269 5.93 -6.87 3.50
C VAL A 269 5.99 -8.12 2.61
N ASN A 270 7.04 -8.94 2.76
CA ASN A 270 7.19 -10.19 2.03
C ASN A 270 6.12 -11.21 2.40
N GLU A 271 5.81 -11.38 3.69
CA GLU A 271 4.76 -12.29 4.14
C GLU A 271 3.38 -11.90 3.61
N ILE A 272 3.04 -10.61 3.62
CA ILE A 272 1.79 -10.13 2.99
C ILE A 272 1.80 -10.42 1.49
N PHE A 273 2.95 -10.26 0.84
CA PHE A 273 3.07 -10.50 -0.60
C PHE A 273 2.92 -11.98 -0.96
N GLU A 274 3.58 -12.87 -0.22
CA GLU A 274 3.59 -14.32 -0.48
C GLU A 274 2.28 -14.99 -0.08
N GLN A 275 1.75 -14.70 1.12
CA GLN A 275 0.50 -15.30 1.60
C GLN A 275 -0.75 -14.70 0.95
N ARG A 276 -0.65 -13.48 0.38
CA ARG A 276 -1.74 -12.78 -0.33
C ARG A 276 -3.04 -12.68 0.50
N PRO A 277 -2.97 -12.24 1.76
CA PRO A 277 -4.13 -12.21 2.64
C PRO A 277 -5.12 -11.13 2.22
N THR A 278 -6.38 -11.33 2.60
CA THR A 278 -7.39 -10.27 2.68
C THR A 278 -7.40 -9.71 4.09
N ILE A 279 -6.84 -8.51 4.27
CA ILE A 279 -6.68 -7.84 5.57
C ILE A 279 -7.84 -6.88 5.80
N ASP A 280 -8.65 -7.12 6.84
CA ASP A 280 -9.65 -6.15 7.29
C ASP A 280 -8.93 -4.90 7.84
N SER A 281 -8.94 -3.83 7.04
CA SER A 281 -8.26 -2.57 7.39
C SER A 281 -8.78 -1.97 8.70
N ARG A 282 -10.07 -2.12 9.03
CA ARG A 282 -10.63 -1.57 10.26
C ARG A 282 -10.13 -2.36 11.46
N ALA A 283 -10.15 -3.68 11.38
CA ALA A 283 -9.70 -4.54 12.47
C ALA A 283 -8.19 -4.37 12.72
N ALA A 284 -7.38 -4.33 11.66
CA ALA A 284 -5.94 -4.05 11.75
C ALA A 284 -5.67 -2.67 12.38
N SER A 285 -6.42 -1.63 11.96
CA SER A 285 -6.34 -0.29 12.55
C SER A 285 -6.64 -0.25 14.05
N ILE A 286 -7.60 -1.05 14.53
CA ILE A 286 -7.92 -1.16 15.96
C ILE A 286 -6.76 -1.77 16.74
N VAL A 287 -6.16 -2.85 16.22
CA VAL A 287 -5.02 -3.53 16.84
C VAL A 287 -3.83 -2.59 16.93
N LEU A 288 -3.44 -1.93 15.83
CA LEU A 288 -2.36 -0.94 15.82
C LEU A 288 -2.68 0.25 16.74
N GLY A 289 -3.94 0.68 16.81
CA GLY A 289 -4.38 1.73 17.73
C GLY A 289 -4.32 1.36 19.21
N LYS A 290 -4.39 0.06 19.56
CA LYS A 290 -4.08 -0.39 20.92
C LYS A 290 -2.58 -0.29 21.19
N LYS A 291 -1.74 -0.77 20.27
CA LYS A 291 -0.27 -0.70 20.40
C LYS A 291 0.24 0.74 20.50
N ALA A 292 -0.29 1.65 19.67
CA ALA A 292 0.04 3.06 19.73
C ALA A 292 -0.28 3.70 21.09
N ARG A 293 -1.40 3.33 21.73
CA ARG A 293 -1.74 3.80 23.09
C ARG A 293 -0.80 3.27 24.15
N ILE A 294 -0.39 2.00 24.05
CA ILE A 294 0.59 1.39 24.97
C ILE A 294 1.95 2.10 24.85
N ALA A 295 2.34 2.48 23.63
CA ALA A 295 3.55 3.24 23.36
C ALA A 295 3.43 4.75 23.66
N ASP A 296 2.36 5.19 24.33
CA ASP A 296 2.04 6.59 24.66
C ASP A 296 2.01 7.56 23.45
N LEU A 297 1.63 7.07 22.27
CA LEU A 297 1.54 7.87 21.05
C LEU A 297 0.15 8.45 20.83
N ARG A 298 0.11 9.66 20.26
CA ARG A 298 -1.10 10.38 19.89
C ARG A 298 -1.74 9.78 18.63
N ILE A 299 -2.98 9.35 18.74
CA ILE A 299 -3.80 8.81 17.63
C ILE A 299 -4.77 9.87 17.06
N SER A 300 -5.10 10.90 17.83
CA SER A 300 -6.02 11.95 17.41
C SER A 300 -5.31 13.15 16.80
N LYS A 301 -6.05 13.92 15.98
CA LYS A 301 -5.55 15.17 15.40
C LYS A 301 -5.15 16.21 16.46
N LEU A 302 -5.87 16.22 17.59
CA LEU A 302 -5.63 17.09 18.73
C LEU A 302 -4.85 16.33 19.82
N GLY A 303 -4.02 17.03 20.58
CA GLY A 303 -3.24 16.50 21.71
C GLY A 303 -1.79 17.02 21.71
N THR A 304 -1.05 16.78 22.79
CA THR A 304 0.35 17.24 22.94
C THR A 304 1.38 16.12 22.84
N ARG A 305 0.96 14.85 22.94
CA ARG A 305 1.83 13.67 22.83
C ARG A 305 2.43 13.54 21.42
N PRO A 306 3.62 12.91 21.27
CA PRO A 306 4.22 12.64 19.97
C PRO A 306 3.32 11.74 19.12
N THR A 307 3.37 11.93 17.80
CA THR A 307 2.61 11.10 16.85
C THR A 307 3.42 9.89 16.38
N VAL A 308 2.74 8.93 15.76
CA VAL A 308 3.37 7.80 15.08
C VAL A 308 4.32 8.28 14.00
N GLY A 309 3.90 9.28 13.22
CA GLY A 309 4.73 9.91 12.20
C GLY A 309 6.01 10.53 12.76
N ASN A 310 5.95 11.19 13.92
CA ASN A 310 7.16 11.72 14.58
C ASN A 310 8.12 10.59 14.96
N ARG A 311 7.60 9.54 15.59
CA ARG A 311 8.42 8.40 15.99
C ARG A 311 9.11 7.72 14.80
N LEU A 312 8.41 7.62 13.67
CA LEU A 312 9.00 7.11 12.42
C LEU A 312 10.09 8.03 11.87
N MET A 313 9.91 9.36 11.91
CA MET A 313 10.92 10.32 11.44
C MET A 313 12.14 10.42 12.37
N GLU A 314 11.99 10.10 13.65
CA GLU A 314 13.12 9.95 14.58
C GLU A 314 13.91 8.68 14.30
N LEU A 315 13.20 7.58 14.01
CA LEU A 315 13.81 6.28 13.81
C LEU A 315 14.42 6.13 12.41
N LEU A 316 13.76 6.62 11.36
CA LEU A 316 14.10 6.31 9.97
C LEU A 316 14.53 7.55 9.20
N PRO A 317 15.47 7.40 8.24
CA PRO A 317 15.88 8.51 7.41
C PRO A 317 14.73 8.96 6.51
N ARG A 318 14.61 10.29 6.37
CA ARG A 318 13.56 10.92 5.58
C ARG A 318 13.53 10.44 4.12
N TRP A 319 14.69 10.25 3.49
CA TRP A 319 14.76 9.83 2.09
C TRP A 319 14.09 8.46 1.86
N TRP A 320 14.25 7.52 2.81
CA TRP A 320 13.67 6.18 2.70
C TRP A 320 12.16 6.23 2.91
N LEU A 321 11.69 7.06 3.85
CA LEU A 321 10.26 7.29 4.10
C LEU A 321 9.57 7.92 2.87
N GLU A 322 10.23 8.88 2.21
CA GLU A 322 9.74 9.52 1.00
C GLU A 322 9.76 8.59 -0.21
N GLU A 323 10.76 7.70 -0.33
CA GLU A 323 10.79 6.72 -1.41
C GLU A 323 9.75 5.60 -1.21
N THR A 324 9.60 5.11 0.01
CA THR A 324 8.69 4.01 0.35
C THR A 324 7.23 4.45 0.34
N ILE A 325 6.94 5.68 0.79
CA ILE A 325 5.59 6.23 0.88
C ILE A 325 5.53 7.64 0.25
N PRO A 326 5.67 7.74 -1.09
CA PRO A 326 5.91 9.01 -1.79
C PRO A 326 4.74 10.01 -1.78
N ARG A 327 3.55 9.58 -1.34
CA ARG A 327 2.37 10.46 -1.25
C ARG A 327 2.23 11.13 0.11
N VAL A 328 3.10 10.80 1.07
CA VAL A 328 3.06 11.34 2.42
C VAL A 328 3.98 12.53 2.52
N HIS A 329 3.44 13.64 3.03
CA HIS A 329 4.22 14.83 3.35
C HIS A 329 4.71 14.70 4.79
N TRP A 330 5.95 14.26 4.95
CA TRP A 330 6.60 14.03 6.25
C TRP A 330 6.96 15.37 6.90
N ILE A 331 6.09 15.85 7.79
CA ILE A 331 6.27 17.13 8.50
C ILE A 331 6.44 16.85 9.99
N PRO A 332 7.61 17.16 10.59
CA PRO A 332 7.86 16.99 12.01
C PRO A 332 6.82 17.68 12.89
N HIS A 333 6.49 17.04 14.00
CA HIS A 333 5.56 17.53 15.03
C HIS A 333 4.12 17.80 14.56
N LYS A 334 3.76 17.40 13.33
CA LYS A 334 2.39 17.50 12.81
C LYS A 334 1.71 16.14 12.76
N TYR A 335 0.39 16.19 12.90
CA TYR A 335 -0.46 15.03 12.65
C TYR A 335 -0.58 14.77 11.14
N ILE A 336 -0.14 13.61 10.70
CA ILE A 336 -0.18 13.14 9.31
C ILE A 336 -1.30 12.11 9.20
N SER A 337 -2.46 12.52 8.67
CA SER A 337 -3.68 11.70 8.69
C SER A 337 -3.54 10.34 7.99
N SER A 338 -2.67 10.22 6.99
CA SER A 338 -2.40 8.96 6.27
C SER A 338 -1.44 8.01 7.00
N ILE A 339 -0.79 8.47 8.06
CA ILE A 339 0.12 7.67 8.91
C ILE A 339 -0.54 7.50 10.29
N ASP A 340 -0.75 8.60 11.00
CA ASP A 340 -1.27 8.60 12.37
C ASP A 340 -2.73 8.14 12.44
N GLY A 341 -3.51 8.47 11.40
CA GLY A 341 -4.91 8.10 11.34
C GLY A 341 -5.15 6.61 11.18
N ILE A 342 -4.14 5.81 10.80
CA ILE A 342 -4.24 4.35 10.68
C ILE A 342 -4.56 3.71 12.04
N CYS A 343 -4.13 4.32 13.14
CA CYS A 343 -4.40 3.83 14.48
C CYS A 343 -5.87 4.08 14.93
N SER A 344 -6.72 4.63 14.05
CA SER A 344 -8.14 4.86 14.30
C SER A 344 -9.00 3.88 13.49
N PRO A 345 -10.10 3.34 14.04
CA PRO A 345 -11.03 2.48 13.29
C PRO A 345 -11.72 3.21 12.13
N ASP A 346 -11.71 4.55 12.13
CA ASP A 346 -12.27 5.38 11.07
C ASP A 346 -11.22 5.74 9.99
N ALA A 347 -10.05 5.09 10.02
CA ALA A 347 -9.02 5.24 9.00
C ALA A 347 -9.61 4.90 7.62
N THR A 348 -9.63 5.88 6.72
CA THR A 348 -10.19 5.70 5.37
C THR A 348 -9.11 5.68 4.29
N ARG A 349 -7.86 6.00 4.63
CA ARG A 349 -6.82 6.31 3.64
C ARG A 349 -5.44 5.90 4.12
N TYR A 350 -5.06 4.67 3.81
CA TYR A 350 -3.68 4.23 3.90
C TYR A 350 -3.41 3.07 2.94
N THR A 351 -2.16 2.60 2.89
CA THR A 351 -1.71 1.54 1.98
C THR A 351 -1.14 0.37 2.75
N THR A 352 -1.03 -0.80 2.12
CA THR A 352 -0.38 -1.97 2.70
C THR A 352 1.04 -1.67 3.18
N ALA A 353 1.81 -0.87 2.44
CA ALA A 353 3.14 -0.42 2.85
C ALA A 353 3.11 0.40 4.15
N THR A 354 2.10 1.26 4.32
CA THR A 354 1.95 2.06 5.54
C THR A 354 1.51 1.20 6.73
N LEU A 355 0.62 0.23 6.51
CA LEU A 355 0.24 -0.75 7.53
C LEU A 355 1.47 -1.54 8.00
N SER A 356 2.24 -2.06 7.05
CA SER A 356 3.46 -2.84 7.32
C SER A 356 4.50 -2.01 8.08
N LEU A 357 4.59 -0.71 7.79
CA LEU A 357 5.49 0.20 8.51
C LEU A 357 5.08 0.38 9.98
N LEU A 358 3.79 0.53 10.26
CA LEU A 358 3.28 0.61 11.64
C LEU A 358 3.42 -0.73 12.37
N ALA A 359 3.24 -1.84 11.67
CA ALA A 359 3.48 -3.18 12.19
C ALA A 359 4.94 -3.33 12.66
N ALA A 360 5.91 -3.01 11.80
CA ALA A 360 7.33 -3.08 12.14
C ALA A 360 7.75 -2.14 13.30
N LEU A 361 6.98 -1.06 13.52
CA LEU A 361 7.17 -0.13 14.63
C LEU A 361 6.65 -0.67 15.95
N PHE A 362 5.49 -1.32 15.94
CA PHE A 362 4.78 -1.70 17.17
C PHE A 362 5.06 -3.12 17.65
N TYR A 363 5.68 -3.95 16.81
CA TYR A 363 6.01 -5.32 17.14
C TYR A 363 7.52 -5.52 17.05
N GLU A 364 8.08 -6.13 18.09
CA GLU A 364 9.46 -6.59 18.11
C GLU A 364 9.62 -7.91 17.36
N ASP A 365 8.57 -8.74 17.33
CA ASP A 365 8.49 -10.02 16.61
C ASP A 365 7.63 -9.85 15.34
N GLU A 366 8.26 -10.06 14.18
CA GLU A 366 7.63 -9.97 12.87
C GLU A 366 6.54 -11.03 12.60
N GLN A 367 6.66 -12.24 13.17
CA GLN A 367 5.66 -13.30 13.03
C GLN A 367 4.40 -12.97 13.82
N GLN A 368 4.56 -12.44 15.04
CA GLN A 368 3.45 -11.94 15.83
C GLN A 368 2.72 -10.81 15.09
N ALA A 369 3.48 -9.88 14.48
CA ALA A 369 2.92 -8.78 13.71
C ALA A 369 2.04 -9.29 12.56
N VAL A 370 2.55 -10.25 11.78
CA VAL A 370 1.83 -10.88 10.66
C VAL A 370 0.57 -11.60 11.16
N ALA A 371 0.69 -12.42 12.20
CA ALA A 371 -0.44 -13.16 12.76
C ALA A 371 -1.57 -12.24 13.24
N GLU A 372 -1.24 -11.18 14.00
CA GLU A 372 -2.23 -10.22 14.49
C GLU A 372 -2.81 -9.32 13.39
N ILE A 373 -2.09 -9.09 12.29
CA ILE A 373 -2.63 -8.30 11.16
C ILE A 373 -3.52 -9.14 10.25
N PHE A 374 -3.19 -10.41 10.04
CA PHE A 374 -3.95 -11.29 9.14
C PHE A 374 -5.23 -11.76 9.81
N ASN A 375 -5.12 -12.06 11.11
CA ASN A 375 -6.22 -12.52 11.93
C ASN A 375 -6.32 -11.64 13.17
N PRO A 376 -6.69 -10.35 13.01
CA PRO A 376 -6.82 -9.45 14.13
C PRO A 376 -7.85 -10.02 15.08
N SER A 377 -7.37 -10.41 16.26
CA SER A 377 -8.19 -10.70 17.43
C SER A 377 -8.79 -9.37 17.90
N CYS A 378 -9.68 -8.81 17.08
CA CYS A 378 -10.54 -7.75 17.52
C CYS A 378 -11.61 -8.47 18.34
N PRO A 379 -11.64 -8.36 19.69
CA PRO A 379 -12.88 -8.61 20.39
C PRO A 379 -13.91 -7.78 19.63
N SER A 380 -14.98 -8.43 19.14
CA SER A 380 -16.04 -7.73 18.42
C SER A 380 -16.30 -6.47 19.24
N PRO A 381 -16.05 -5.25 18.71
CA PRO A 381 -15.96 -4.05 19.54
C PRO A 381 -17.19 -4.08 20.40
N ASP A 382 -17.06 -4.29 21.73
CA ASP A 382 -18.17 -4.66 22.61
C ASP A 382 -19.36 -3.86 22.15
N ARG A 383 -20.29 -4.52 21.43
CA ARG A 383 -21.13 -3.85 20.40
C ARG A 383 -21.57 -2.56 21.03
N ALA A 384 -21.07 -1.42 20.50
CA ALA A 384 -21.34 -0.12 21.08
C ALA A 384 -22.80 -0.13 21.50
N PRO A 385 -23.10 0.04 22.79
CA PRO A 385 -24.26 -0.62 23.37
C PRO A 385 -25.49 -0.47 22.50
N GLY A 386 -26.22 -1.56 22.25
CA GLY A 386 -27.30 -1.55 21.27
C GLY A 386 -28.37 -0.50 21.59
N ALA A 387 -29.27 -0.24 20.64
CA ALA A 387 -30.40 0.68 20.88
C ALA A 387 -31.21 0.29 22.13
N ALA A 388 -31.31 -1.01 22.43
CA ALA A 388 -31.94 -1.54 23.65
C ALA A 388 -31.21 -1.14 24.94
N PHE A 389 -29.87 -1.12 24.95
CA PHE A 389 -29.11 -0.66 26.12
C PHE A 389 -29.34 0.82 26.37
N TRP A 390 -29.19 1.66 25.33
CA TRP A 390 -29.37 3.11 25.50
C TRP A 390 -30.80 3.48 25.85
N GLY A 391 -31.78 2.71 25.40
CA GLY A 391 -33.19 2.88 25.77
C GLY A 391 -33.57 2.21 27.10
N SER A 392 -32.63 1.62 27.83
CA SER A 392 -32.93 0.95 29.11
C SER A 392 -33.14 1.94 30.25
N TRP A 393 -34.03 1.60 31.18
CA TRP A 393 -34.25 2.38 32.41
C TRP A 393 -32.97 2.55 33.22
N LYS A 394 -32.09 1.54 33.26
CA LYS A 394 -30.79 1.65 33.94
C LYS A 394 -29.95 2.85 33.45
N VAL A 395 -29.88 3.08 32.13
CA VAL A 395 -29.13 4.22 31.58
C VAL A 395 -29.81 5.54 31.90
N PHE A 396 -31.15 5.56 31.88
CA PHE A 396 -31.93 6.73 32.28
C PHE A 396 -31.73 7.06 33.77
N ASP A 397 -31.78 6.06 34.64
CA ASP A 397 -31.61 6.21 36.09
C ASP A 397 -30.20 6.73 36.42
N GLU A 398 -29.15 6.19 35.77
CA GLU A 398 -27.79 6.72 35.93
C GLU A 398 -27.68 8.15 35.37
N TYR A 399 -28.35 8.47 34.26
CA TYR A 399 -28.38 9.84 33.74
C TYR A 399 -29.04 10.81 34.73
N VAL A 400 -30.16 10.43 35.35
CA VAL A 400 -30.84 11.23 36.38
C VAL A 400 -29.99 11.34 37.64
N ALA A 401 -29.44 10.22 38.12
CA ALA A 401 -28.61 10.16 39.34
C ALA A 401 -27.33 11.00 39.22
N GLN A 402 -26.82 11.18 38.00
CA GLN A 402 -25.67 12.03 37.71
C GLN A 402 -26.05 13.41 37.15
N GLU A 403 -27.31 13.82 37.30
CA GLU A 403 -27.83 15.16 36.92
C GLU A 403 -27.55 15.52 35.44
N GLY A 404 -27.49 14.52 34.57
CA GLY A 404 -27.19 14.69 33.14
C GLY A 404 -25.73 15.06 32.82
N VAL A 405 -24.81 14.92 33.78
CA VAL A 405 -23.36 15.13 33.57
C VAL A 405 -22.75 13.91 32.87
N VAL A 406 -22.58 14.00 31.55
CA VAL A 406 -22.15 12.89 30.67
C VAL A 406 -20.84 12.22 31.11
N SER A 407 -19.87 12.96 31.63
CA SER A 407 -18.61 12.39 32.13
C SER A 407 -18.81 11.48 33.34
N HIS A 408 -19.71 11.83 34.26
CA HIS A 408 -20.01 11.00 35.42
C HIS A 408 -20.81 9.76 35.03
N VAL A 409 -21.80 9.91 34.14
CA VAL A 409 -22.54 8.74 33.59
C VAL A 409 -21.59 7.76 32.90
N ALA A 410 -20.60 8.29 32.18
CA ALA A 410 -19.56 7.49 31.53
C ALA A 410 -18.70 6.69 32.51
N GLU A 411 -18.28 7.32 33.61
CA GLU A 411 -17.54 6.66 34.68
C GLU A 411 -18.37 5.55 35.33
N ARG A 412 -19.65 5.83 35.66
CA ARG A 412 -20.57 4.86 36.28
C ARG A 412 -20.86 3.64 35.40
N LEU A 413 -21.00 3.85 34.10
CA LEU A 413 -21.25 2.78 33.14
C LEU A 413 -19.96 2.06 32.68
N ALA A 414 -18.78 2.58 33.05
CA ALA A 414 -17.48 2.15 32.52
C ALA A 414 -17.41 2.19 30.97
N ILE A 415 -18.01 3.21 30.36
CA ILE A 415 -18.06 3.41 28.90
C ILE A 415 -17.37 4.74 28.56
N PRO A 416 -16.62 4.86 27.45
CA PRO A 416 -16.03 6.14 27.05
C PRO A 416 -17.06 7.27 26.95
N SER A 417 -16.72 8.46 27.48
CA SER A 417 -17.63 9.61 27.55
C SER A 417 -18.15 10.06 26.17
N SER A 418 -17.36 9.93 25.12
CA SER A 418 -17.82 10.20 23.74
C SER A 418 -18.93 9.23 23.29
N THR A 419 -18.81 7.96 23.63
CA THR A 419 -19.81 6.93 23.32
C THR A 419 -21.10 7.17 24.12
N VAL A 420 -20.98 7.52 25.41
CA VAL A 420 -22.13 7.89 26.26
C VAL A 420 -22.82 9.15 25.75
N SER A 421 -22.06 10.20 25.41
CA SER A 421 -22.58 11.44 24.84
C SER A 421 -23.44 11.18 23.60
N ILE A 422 -22.91 10.40 22.64
CA ILE A 422 -23.63 10.05 21.41
C ILE A 422 -24.84 9.17 21.72
N GLY A 423 -24.69 8.19 22.62
CA GLY A 423 -25.75 7.26 23.03
C GLY A 423 -26.94 7.98 23.65
N LEU A 424 -26.68 8.81 24.66
CA LEU A 424 -27.69 9.63 25.36
C LEU A 424 -28.35 10.64 24.42
N LEU A 425 -27.57 11.36 23.59
CA LEU A 425 -28.11 12.33 22.64
C LEU A 425 -29.06 11.68 21.63
N ARG A 426 -28.76 10.45 21.19
CA ARG A 426 -29.66 9.66 20.33
C ARG A 426 -30.96 9.26 21.01
N GLN A 427 -31.00 9.26 22.34
CA GLN A 427 -32.22 9.03 23.13
C GLN A 427 -32.98 10.31 23.45
N GLY A 428 -32.44 11.48 23.08
CA GLY A 428 -33.01 12.78 23.47
C GLY A 428 -32.60 13.23 24.86
N LEU A 429 -31.47 12.71 25.37
CA LEU A 429 -30.88 13.06 26.67
C LEU A 429 -29.56 13.82 26.42
N PRO A 430 -29.59 15.14 26.16
CA PRO A 430 -28.38 15.93 25.95
C PRO A 430 -27.58 16.07 27.25
N GLY A 431 -26.30 16.42 27.18
CA GLY A 431 -25.56 16.78 28.39
C GLY A 431 -26.10 18.09 28.98
N LEU A 432 -26.50 18.09 30.26
CA LEU A 432 -27.12 19.26 30.90
C LEU A 432 -26.11 20.29 31.44
N GLY A 433 -24.82 19.91 31.53
CA GLY A 433 -23.79 20.79 32.09
C GLY A 433 -24.02 21.07 33.58
N ARG A 434 -23.53 22.22 34.07
CA ARG A 434 -23.71 22.68 35.47
C ARG A 434 -24.70 23.85 35.61
N SER A 435 -25.36 24.27 34.53
CA SER A 435 -26.26 25.43 34.57
C SER A 435 -27.63 25.04 35.10
N SER A 436 -27.86 25.22 36.40
CA SER A 436 -29.14 24.92 37.05
C SER A 436 -30.29 25.79 36.52
N SER A 437 -30.03 27.04 36.14
CA SER A 437 -31.05 27.97 35.63
C SER A 437 -31.65 27.50 34.30
N THR A 438 -30.82 27.06 33.35
CA THR A 438 -31.26 26.54 32.04
C THR A 438 -32.13 25.29 32.20
N ILE A 439 -31.77 24.40 33.12
CA ILE A 439 -32.51 23.16 33.40
C ILE A 439 -33.88 23.49 34.01
N LEU A 440 -33.92 24.38 35.01
CA LEU A 440 -35.16 24.79 35.67
C LEU A 440 -36.10 25.54 34.71
N ALA A 441 -35.56 26.42 33.86
CA ALA A 441 -36.33 27.08 32.82
C ALA A 441 -36.90 26.09 31.80
N ALA A 442 -36.09 25.13 31.33
CA ALA A 442 -36.57 24.09 30.43
C ALA A 442 -37.68 23.23 31.05
N HIS A 443 -37.54 22.88 32.34
CA HIS A 443 -38.56 22.16 33.09
C HIS A 443 -39.87 22.96 33.21
N ALA A 444 -39.78 24.24 33.56
CA ALA A 444 -40.95 25.13 33.67
C ALA A 444 -41.68 25.30 32.33
N PHE A 445 -40.93 25.46 31.23
CA PHE A 445 -41.48 25.50 29.87
C PHE A 445 -42.19 24.18 29.50
N LEU A 446 -41.55 23.04 29.74
CA LEU A 446 -42.14 21.72 29.48
C LEU A 446 -43.36 21.42 30.38
N SER A 447 -43.49 22.13 31.50
CA SER A 447 -44.64 22.10 32.41
C SER A 447 -45.78 23.04 31.98
N GLY A 448 -45.64 23.75 30.85
CA GLY A 448 -46.70 24.57 30.26
C GLY A 448 -46.54 26.08 30.44
N GLN A 449 -45.47 26.56 31.08
CA GLN A 449 -45.17 27.99 31.09
C GLN A 449 -44.70 28.46 29.71
N SER A 450 -44.88 29.75 29.41
CA SER A 450 -44.30 30.34 28.20
C SER A 450 -42.77 30.32 28.30
N MET A 451 -42.08 30.25 27.14
CA MET A 451 -40.61 30.25 27.12
C MET A 451 -40.02 31.50 27.78
N ALA A 452 -40.64 32.66 27.55
CA ALA A 452 -40.21 33.94 28.11
C ALA A 452 -40.36 33.95 29.65
N ASP A 453 -41.51 33.52 30.17
CA ASP A 453 -41.77 33.49 31.61
C ASP A 453 -40.87 32.48 32.32
N ALA A 454 -40.73 31.28 31.74
CA ALA A 454 -39.87 30.24 32.29
C ALA A 454 -38.41 30.69 32.40
N CYS A 455 -37.90 31.39 31.38
CA CYS A 455 -36.54 31.94 31.38
C CYS A 455 -36.39 33.11 32.35
N ALA A 456 -37.38 34.02 32.41
CA ALA A 456 -37.37 35.14 33.33
C ALA A 456 -37.39 34.70 34.80
N CYS A 457 -38.25 33.74 35.15
CA CYS A 457 -38.36 33.22 36.52
C CYS A 457 -37.09 32.50 37.00
N ASN A 458 -36.36 31.86 36.09
CA ASN A 458 -35.19 31.05 36.43
C ASN A 458 -33.86 31.71 36.05
N GLN A 459 -33.88 32.95 35.56
CA GLN A 459 -32.70 33.70 35.13
C GLN A 459 -31.85 32.96 34.08
N ALA A 460 -32.52 32.36 33.09
CA ALA A 460 -31.89 31.63 31.99
C ALA A 460 -31.96 32.38 30.66
N SER A 461 -31.00 32.13 29.76
CA SER A 461 -31.08 32.58 28.37
C SER A 461 -32.09 31.73 27.59
N ILE A 462 -32.96 32.41 26.82
CA ILE A 462 -33.92 31.74 25.93
C ILE A 462 -33.18 30.89 24.89
N GLU A 463 -32.06 31.38 24.35
CA GLU A 463 -31.25 30.69 23.35
C GLU A 463 -30.67 29.38 23.89
N GLU A 464 -30.20 29.37 25.14
CA GLU A 464 -29.67 28.17 25.79
C GLU A 464 -30.77 27.11 26.02
N VAL A 465 -31.94 27.55 26.51
CA VAL A 465 -33.09 26.67 26.75
C VAL A 465 -33.62 26.09 25.43
N GLU A 466 -33.70 26.91 24.38
CA GLU A 466 -34.11 26.48 23.05
C GLU A 466 -33.13 25.45 22.47
N SER A 467 -31.83 25.72 22.57
CA SER A 467 -30.77 24.80 22.13
C SER A 467 -30.90 23.45 22.82
N LEU A 468 -31.09 23.45 24.15
CA LEU A 468 -31.30 22.25 24.95
C LEU A 468 -32.51 21.44 24.47
N ILE A 469 -33.66 22.09 24.29
CA ILE A 469 -34.90 21.44 23.82
C ILE A 469 -34.73 20.88 22.41
N ARG A 470 -34.04 21.60 21.51
CA ARG A 470 -33.75 21.13 20.14
C ARG A 470 -32.87 19.88 20.14
N MET A 471 -31.89 19.80 21.03
CA MET A 471 -31.04 18.61 21.19
C MET A 471 -31.85 17.40 21.69
N SER A 472 -32.75 17.60 22.66
CA SER A 472 -33.65 16.54 23.17
C SER A 472 -34.68 16.08 22.13
N GLY A 473 -35.13 17.00 21.25
CA GLY A 473 -36.13 16.74 20.21
C GLY A 473 -35.61 16.03 18.95
N SER A 474 -34.39 15.50 18.94
CA SER A 474 -33.76 14.93 17.73
C SER A 474 -34.58 13.80 17.08
N LYS A 475 -35.20 12.91 17.88
CA LYS A 475 -36.11 11.86 17.40
C LYS A 475 -37.40 12.43 16.80
N LEU A 476 -38.00 13.42 17.47
CA LEU A 476 -39.22 14.07 16.99
C LEU A 476 -38.95 14.77 15.65
N LYS A 477 -37.84 15.50 15.53
CA LYS A 477 -37.41 16.11 14.26
C LYS A 477 -37.25 15.06 13.16
N ALA A 478 -36.58 13.94 13.43
CA ALA A 478 -36.42 12.87 12.44
C ALA A 478 -37.76 12.25 12.00
N ALA A 479 -38.73 12.14 12.92
CA ALA A 479 -40.09 11.69 12.60
C ALA A 479 -40.84 12.72 11.74
N LEU A 480 -40.79 14.01 12.11
CA LEU A 480 -41.39 15.11 11.34
C LEU A 480 -40.78 15.21 9.94
N ASP A 481 -39.45 15.10 9.80
CA ASP A 481 -38.76 15.09 8.51
C ASP A 481 -39.27 13.94 7.60
N LYS A 482 -39.55 12.76 8.18
CA LYS A 482 -40.16 11.64 7.44
C LYS A 482 -41.61 11.92 7.04
N ILE A 483 -42.41 12.49 7.95
CA ILE A 483 -43.81 12.86 7.67
C ILE A 483 -43.86 13.87 6.52
N VAL A 484 -43.08 14.95 6.60
CA VAL A 484 -43.02 16.00 5.56
C VAL A 484 -42.61 15.43 4.21
N ARG A 485 -41.61 14.54 4.17
CA ARG A 485 -41.22 13.86 2.92
C ARG A 485 -42.37 13.04 2.36
N ASN A 486 -43.03 12.23 3.19
CA ASN A 486 -44.15 11.39 2.77
C ASN A 486 -45.35 12.20 2.27
N THR A 487 -45.63 13.35 2.88
CA THR A 487 -46.70 14.26 2.44
C THR A 487 -46.37 14.89 1.09
N ARG A 488 -45.11 15.30 0.85
CA ARG A 488 -44.68 15.87 -0.44
C ARG A 488 -44.71 14.88 -1.60
N TYR A 489 -44.46 13.60 -1.36
CA TYR A 489 -44.56 12.55 -2.39
C TYR A 489 -46.00 12.14 -2.71
N LYS A 490 -46.96 12.44 -1.83
CA LYS A 490 -48.38 12.14 -2.05
C LYS A 490 -49.14 13.25 -2.77
N SER A 491 -48.54 14.42 -2.95
CA SER A 491 -49.09 15.42 -3.86
C SER A 491 -48.97 14.87 -5.29
N PRO A 492 -50.08 14.68 -6.03
CA PRO A 492 -50.01 14.24 -7.42
C PRO A 492 -49.11 15.23 -8.19
N PRO A 493 -48.30 14.75 -9.15
CA PRO A 493 -47.48 15.64 -9.96
C PRO A 493 -48.42 16.68 -10.56
N SER A 494 -48.17 17.96 -10.26
CA SER A 494 -48.89 19.08 -10.87
C SER A 494 -49.02 18.79 -12.36
N PRO A 495 -50.24 18.82 -12.93
CA PRO A 495 -50.45 18.50 -14.33
C PRO A 495 -49.48 19.37 -15.12
N ARG A 496 -48.53 18.72 -15.80
CA ARG A 496 -47.56 19.41 -16.64
C ARG A 496 -48.37 20.27 -17.59
N VAL A 497 -48.39 21.58 -17.34
CA VAL A 497 -48.92 22.56 -18.29
C VAL A 497 -48.07 22.34 -19.54
N ARG A 498 -48.64 21.63 -20.52
CA ARG A 498 -48.09 21.55 -21.87
C ARG A 498 -47.98 23.00 -22.33
N LYS A 499 -46.79 23.60 -22.26
CA LYS A 499 -46.48 24.81 -22.99
C LYS A 499 -46.75 24.46 -24.46
N LYS A 500 -47.92 24.87 -24.97
CA LYS A 500 -48.20 24.89 -26.41
C LYS A 500 -47.04 25.66 -27.02
N ARG A 501 -46.20 24.97 -27.80
CA ARG A 501 -45.28 25.64 -28.71
C ARG A 501 -46.14 26.49 -29.63
N LEU A 502 -46.08 27.81 -29.47
CA LEU A 502 -46.57 28.74 -30.48
C LEU A 502 -45.79 28.45 -31.78
N PRO A 503 -46.46 28.31 -32.93
CA PRO A 503 -45.77 28.18 -34.20
C PRO A 503 -45.04 29.49 -34.48
N SER A 504 -43.72 29.41 -34.58
CA SER A 504 -42.87 30.48 -35.10
C SER A 504 -43.06 30.56 -36.62
N GLY A 505 -43.93 31.45 -37.05
CA GLY A 505 -44.08 31.82 -38.46
C GLY A 505 -44.67 33.23 -38.56
N LEU A 506 -43.97 34.08 -39.33
CA LEU A 506 -44.33 35.41 -39.83
C LEU A 506 -43.58 36.59 -39.21
N SER A 507 -42.48 36.94 -39.85
CA SER A 507 -42.17 38.33 -40.24
C SER A 507 -41.11 38.30 -41.34
N GLY A 508 -41.54 38.52 -42.57
CA GLY A 508 -40.67 39.04 -43.63
C GLY A 508 -40.89 40.55 -43.72
N ILE A 509 -39.80 41.29 -43.82
CA ILE A 509 -39.47 42.40 -44.74
C ILE A 509 -37.94 42.50 -44.71
#